data_AF-A0A975P0Q3-F1
#
_entry.id   AF-A0A975P0Q3-F1
#
_cell.length_a   1.000
_cell.length_b   1.000
_cell.length_c   1.000
_cell.angle_alpha   90.00
_cell.angle_beta   90.00
_cell.angle_gamma   90.00
#
_symmetry.space_group_name_H-M   'P 1'
#
loop_
_entity.id
_entity.type
_entity.pdbx_description
1 polymer ?
#
loop_
_entity_poly.entity_id
_entity_poly.type
_entity_poly.pdbx_seq_one_letter_code
_entity_poly.pdbx_strand_id
1 'polypeptide(L)'
;MNACAHGTSNSAPLPRGVRRALDAMRGNPGRDWSVTELAGAAGLSSRTLQRQFRLFLGKTPRAALRDVRFESARRELLQGLPDAKVMDVALRCGFPHFGRFSVDYRRQFGETPSQTLKRQAIFNDALSAMPAFFVSSRDRPMVALGPIDAAPEHGGIARSIADELTTALNRAGAVVTRQPGAARYHLVGTISGSDRQTHLTLRLIDAETGCHLTAHRSDGPLGDDTIPDEHLATKIVAAVQPCLRLAEIDRAGRKADADLSPHDLALRAMPFVLSLNAEGNAYALDLLERAMKRDPGHALATALAAWAYGQRVVYHFATTPTEDRARSAELARKAQSLGGDATVLAVLGNALTFLHDLDAANLIIRKALSIDGGSAWAWSRSGWIDVYNGDADSGIERFKIALDLAPHDSLAFNSMVGIGCAHFESGRYSEAAHWQQRALAEHPSATWIHRTMCPAYVLIGDESEARRSVTALREDYPELTISDVQQGLPPLPQSYCDRVFDALHSVGLPL
;
A
#
# COMPACT_ATOMS: atom_id res chain seq x y z
N MET A 1 -26.04 -18.10 -29.63
CA MET A 1 -26.78 -17.24 -28.68
C MET A 1 -26.97 -18.01 -27.38
N ASN A 2 -26.05 -17.86 -26.44
CA ASN A 2 -26.23 -18.26 -25.04
C ASN A 2 -25.57 -17.15 -24.20
N ALA A 3 -26.41 -16.42 -23.49
CA ALA A 3 -26.04 -15.23 -22.75
C ALA A 3 -25.35 -15.60 -21.44
N CYS A 4 -24.34 -14.80 -21.14
CA CYS A 4 -23.53 -14.82 -19.93
C CYS A 4 -24.39 -14.58 -18.67
N ALA A 5 -24.18 -15.39 -17.63
CA ALA A 5 -24.63 -15.07 -16.28
C ALA A 5 -23.47 -14.43 -15.51
N HIS A 6 -23.37 -13.10 -15.58
CA HIS A 6 -22.59 -12.30 -14.65
C HIS A 6 -23.30 -12.29 -13.30
N GLY A 7 -22.66 -12.82 -12.26
CA GLY A 7 -23.13 -12.73 -10.89
C GLY A 7 -22.99 -11.32 -10.36
N THR A 8 -24.01 -10.49 -10.56
CA THR A 8 -24.18 -9.23 -9.85
C THR A 8 -24.48 -9.52 -8.37
N SER A 9 -23.68 -8.96 -7.47
CA SER A 9 -23.91 -8.98 -6.03
C SER A 9 -25.16 -8.15 -5.71
N ASN A 10 -26.32 -8.80 -5.75
CA ASN A 10 -27.59 -8.20 -5.36
C ASN A 10 -27.61 -8.05 -3.83
N SER A 11 -27.31 -6.85 -3.33
CA SER A 11 -27.33 -6.49 -1.91
C SER A 11 -28.76 -6.33 -1.39
N ALA A 12 -29.55 -7.41 -1.44
CA ALA A 12 -30.76 -7.45 -0.63
C ALA A 12 -30.35 -7.40 0.86
N PRO A 13 -30.90 -6.48 1.67
CA PRO A 13 -30.53 -6.37 3.08
C PRO A 13 -30.79 -7.71 3.79
N LEU A 14 -29.77 -8.23 4.48
CA LEU A 14 -29.85 -9.54 5.13
C LEU A 14 -31.07 -9.60 6.10
N PRO A 15 -31.83 -10.71 6.09
CA PRO A 15 -32.93 -10.90 7.03
C PRO A 15 -32.48 -10.71 8.48
N ARG A 16 -33.33 -10.10 9.30
CA ARG A 16 -33.04 -9.82 10.72
C ARG A 16 -32.53 -11.05 11.48
N GLY A 17 -33.10 -12.23 11.24
CA GLY A 17 -32.65 -13.47 11.88
C GLY A 17 -31.25 -13.91 11.47
N VAL A 18 -30.88 -13.81 10.18
CA VAL A 18 -29.52 -14.09 9.70
C VAL A 18 -28.53 -13.10 10.31
N ARG A 19 -28.89 -11.81 10.35
CA ARG A 19 -28.06 -10.77 10.96
C ARG A 19 -27.80 -11.04 12.44
N ARG A 20 -28.85 -11.32 13.23
CA ARG A 20 -28.70 -11.66 14.65
C ARG A 20 -27.84 -12.89 14.89
N ALA A 21 -27.97 -13.93 14.05
CA ALA A 21 -27.09 -15.09 14.15
C ALA A 21 -25.62 -14.74 13.85
N LEU A 22 -25.36 -13.93 12.82
CA LEU A 22 -24.00 -13.46 12.51
C LEU A 22 -23.45 -12.55 13.61
N ASP A 23 -24.26 -11.67 14.19
CA ASP A 23 -23.86 -10.80 15.29
C ASP A 23 -23.50 -11.63 16.54
N ALA A 24 -24.27 -12.68 16.84
CA ALA A 24 -23.94 -13.62 17.91
C ALA A 24 -22.62 -14.38 17.66
N MET A 25 -22.40 -14.84 16.42
CA MET A 25 -21.12 -15.47 16.03
C MET A 25 -19.95 -14.49 16.19
N ARG A 26 -20.11 -13.23 15.74
CA ARG A 26 -19.07 -12.19 15.81
C ARG A 26 -18.79 -11.74 17.24
N GLY A 27 -19.80 -11.74 18.11
CA GLY A 27 -19.64 -11.39 19.52
C GLY A 27 -18.87 -12.42 20.34
N ASN A 28 -18.87 -13.70 19.91
CA ASN A 28 -18.04 -14.73 20.54
C ASN A 28 -17.66 -15.82 19.51
N PRO A 29 -16.63 -15.59 18.67
CA PRO A 29 -16.25 -16.51 17.60
C PRO A 29 -15.63 -17.81 18.13
N GLY A 30 -14.96 -17.75 19.28
CA GLY A 30 -14.31 -18.90 19.92
C GLY A 30 -15.27 -19.93 20.49
N ARG A 31 -16.50 -19.55 20.82
CA ARG A 31 -17.51 -20.46 21.34
C ARG A 31 -17.90 -21.52 20.30
N ASP A 32 -18.10 -22.75 20.76
CA ASP A 32 -18.65 -23.85 19.95
C ASP A 32 -20.16 -23.74 19.78
N TRP A 33 -20.58 -22.79 18.94
CA TRP A 33 -21.98 -22.58 18.61
C TRP A 33 -22.62 -23.77 17.90
N SER A 34 -23.67 -24.33 18.49
CA SER A 34 -24.57 -25.25 17.81
C SER A 34 -25.55 -24.50 16.90
N VAL A 35 -26.07 -25.18 15.87
CA VAL A 35 -27.10 -24.61 14.98
C VAL A 35 -28.36 -24.24 15.77
N THR A 36 -28.69 -25.00 16.82
CA THR A 36 -29.86 -24.76 17.67
C THR A 36 -29.70 -23.49 18.50
N GLU A 37 -28.53 -23.25 19.10
CA GLU A 37 -28.26 -22.02 19.85
C GLU A 37 -28.29 -20.78 18.95
N LEU A 38 -27.71 -20.87 17.75
CA LEU A 38 -27.76 -19.78 16.76
C LEU A 38 -29.19 -19.52 16.29
N ALA A 39 -30.00 -20.55 16.14
CA ALA A 39 -31.41 -20.42 15.80
C ALA A 39 -32.19 -19.74 16.94
N GLY A 40 -31.92 -20.11 18.19
CA GLY A 40 -32.44 -19.43 19.37
C GLY A 40 -32.07 -17.94 19.42
N ALA A 41 -30.79 -17.61 19.21
CA ALA A 41 -30.31 -16.22 19.15
C ALA A 41 -30.96 -15.41 18.02
N ALA A 42 -31.30 -16.06 16.91
CA ALA A 42 -31.98 -15.47 15.76
C ALA A 42 -33.50 -15.36 15.92
N GLY A 43 -34.10 -16.01 16.92
CA GLY A 43 -35.56 -16.14 17.04
C GLY A 43 -36.19 -17.00 15.95
N LEU A 44 -35.46 -18.00 15.44
CA LEU A 44 -35.86 -18.88 14.34
C LEU A 44 -35.76 -20.35 14.73
N SER A 45 -36.41 -21.23 13.96
CA SER A 45 -36.12 -22.67 14.02
C SER A 45 -34.83 -23.00 13.27
N SER A 46 -34.13 -24.07 13.67
CA SER A 46 -32.88 -24.51 13.02
C SER A 46 -33.03 -24.72 11.51
N ARG A 47 -34.18 -25.25 11.06
CA ARG A 47 -34.49 -25.46 9.64
C ARG A 47 -34.63 -24.14 8.88
N THR A 48 -35.31 -23.16 9.47
CA THR A 48 -35.49 -21.84 8.87
C THR A 48 -34.16 -21.09 8.80
N LEU A 49 -33.35 -21.14 9.86
CA LEU A 49 -32.02 -20.52 9.89
C LEU A 49 -31.12 -21.10 8.78
N GLN A 50 -31.01 -22.43 8.70
CA GLN A 50 -30.19 -23.09 7.66
C GLN A 50 -30.65 -22.76 6.25
N ARG A 51 -31.97 -22.73 6.01
CA ARG A 51 -32.53 -22.33 4.72
C ARG A 51 -32.19 -20.87 4.38
N GLN A 52 -32.30 -19.95 5.34
CA GLN A 52 -31.96 -18.54 5.12
C GLN A 52 -30.46 -18.35 4.86
N PHE A 53 -29.57 -19.03 5.58
CA PHE A 53 -28.13 -18.97 5.32
C PHE A 53 -27.78 -19.45 3.91
N ARG A 54 -28.38 -20.56 3.44
CA ARG A 54 -28.15 -21.03 2.07
C ARG A 54 -28.70 -20.04 1.03
N LEU A 55 -29.89 -19.49 1.26
CA LEU A 55 -30.56 -18.59 0.32
C LEU A 55 -29.85 -17.24 0.19
N PHE A 56 -29.40 -16.65 1.31
CA PHE A 56 -28.86 -15.28 1.33
C PHE A 56 -27.34 -15.21 1.36
N LEU A 57 -26.64 -16.26 1.81
CA LEU A 57 -25.16 -16.26 1.93
C LEU A 57 -24.50 -17.39 1.11
N GLY A 58 -25.29 -18.25 0.44
CA GLY A 58 -24.77 -19.40 -0.30
C GLY A 58 -24.07 -20.45 0.58
N LYS A 59 -24.20 -20.37 1.91
CA LYS A 59 -23.40 -21.13 2.88
C LYS A 59 -24.27 -21.76 3.95
N THR A 60 -23.72 -22.73 4.69
CA THR A 60 -24.36 -23.24 5.91
C THR A 60 -23.98 -22.35 7.12
N PRO A 61 -24.75 -22.35 8.22
CA PRO A 61 -24.37 -21.62 9.43
C PRO A 61 -22.98 -22.00 9.97
N ARG A 62 -22.57 -23.27 9.84
CA ARG A 62 -21.23 -23.73 10.24
C ARG A 62 -20.13 -23.18 9.33
N ALA A 63 -20.36 -23.14 8.02
CA ALA A 63 -19.41 -22.56 7.08
C ALA A 63 -19.26 -21.05 7.32
N ALA A 64 -20.36 -20.34 7.56
CA ALA A 64 -20.34 -18.92 7.90
C ALA A 64 -19.65 -18.66 9.25
N LEU A 65 -19.88 -19.48 10.28
CA LEU A 65 -19.15 -19.39 11.55
C LEU A 65 -17.64 -19.57 11.32
N ARG A 66 -17.25 -20.52 10.46
CA ARG A 66 -15.84 -20.75 10.12
C ARG A 66 -15.21 -19.53 9.45
N ASP A 67 -15.94 -18.86 8.54
CA ASP A 67 -15.49 -17.60 7.93
C ASP A 67 -15.31 -16.50 8.99
N VAL A 68 -16.29 -16.34 9.88
CA VAL A 68 -16.22 -15.39 11.01
C VAL A 68 -15.02 -15.68 11.92
N ARG A 69 -14.73 -16.96 12.21
CA ARG A 69 -13.55 -17.37 12.99
C ARG A 69 -12.25 -17.01 12.29
N PHE A 70 -12.14 -17.22 10.98
CA PHE A 70 -10.95 -16.81 10.21
C PHE A 70 -10.79 -15.30 10.13
N GLU A 71 -11.87 -14.55 9.93
CA GLU A 71 -11.87 -13.09 9.96
C GLU A 71 -11.44 -12.56 11.34
N SER A 72 -11.93 -13.19 12.42
CA SER A 72 -11.52 -12.85 13.79
C SER A 72 -10.05 -13.16 14.05
N ALA A 73 -9.58 -14.35 13.65
CA ALA A 73 -8.20 -14.75 13.82
C ALA A 73 -7.26 -13.83 13.06
N ARG A 74 -7.62 -13.49 11.80
CA ARG A 74 -6.87 -12.54 11.01
C ARG A 74 -6.87 -11.16 11.66
N ARG A 75 -8.01 -10.68 12.18
CA ARG A 75 -8.08 -9.40 12.90
C ARG A 75 -7.14 -9.38 14.10
N GLU A 76 -7.13 -10.41 14.94
CA GLU A 76 -6.21 -10.52 16.08
C GLU A 76 -4.74 -10.57 15.64
N LEU A 77 -4.39 -11.33 14.61
CA LEU A 77 -3.02 -11.38 14.09
C LEU A 77 -2.57 -10.03 13.51
N LEU A 78 -3.50 -9.29 12.88
CA LEU A 78 -3.27 -7.93 12.36
C LEU A 78 -3.30 -6.85 13.45
N GLN A 79 -3.73 -7.15 14.68
CA GLN A 79 -3.49 -6.26 15.82
C GLN A 79 -2.01 -6.31 16.21
N GLY A 80 -1.38 -7.48 16.12
CA GLY A 80 0.06 -7.65 16.34
C GLY A 80 0.50 -7.31 17.76
N LEU A 81 -0.29 -7.76 18.75
CA LEU A 81 -0.01 -7.53 20.17
C LEU A 81 1.40 -8.02 20.54
N PRO A 82 2.12 -7.34 21.46
CA PRO A 82 3.35 -7.85 22.04
C PRO A 82 3.16 -9.30 22.54
N ASP A 83 4.09 -10.20 22.20
CA ASP A 83 4.06 -11.63 22.53
C ASP A 83 2.88 -12.45 21.96
N ALA A 84 2.11 -11.90 21.01
CA ALA A 84 1.07 -12.68 20.35
C ALA A 84 1.64 -13.96 19.73
N LYS A 85 0.97 -15.10 19.96
CA LYS A 85 1.32 -16.38 19.33
C LYS A 85 0.17 -16.86 18.47
N VAL A 86 0.51 -17.36 17.29
CA VAL A 86 -0.45 -17.96 16.34
C VAL A 86 -1.33 -19.02 17.00
N MET A 87 -0.74 -19.85 17.87
CA MET A 87 -1.47 -20.91 18.57
C MET A 87 -2.53 -20.35 19.52
N ASP A 88 -2.21 -19.30 20.27
CA ASP A 88 -3.13 -18.68 21.22
C ASP A 88 -4.29 -18.00 20.49
N VAL A 89 -4.00 -17.30 19.38
CA VAL A 89 -5.03 -16.71 18.52
C VAL A 89 -5.94 -17.78 17.92
N ALA A 90 -5.36 -18.87 17.40
CA ALA A 90 -6.13 -19.97 16.83
C ALA A 90 -7.08 -20.58 17.87
N LEU A 91 -6.60 -20.82 19.10
CA LEU A 91 -7.42 -21.32 20.20
C LEU A 91 -8.56 -20.36 20.56
N ARG A 92 -8.26 -19.07 20.75
CA ARG A 92 -9.28 -18.05 21.08
C ARG A 92 -10.34 -17.90 20.00
N CYS A 93 -9.97 -18.10 18.74
CA CYS A 93 -10.88 -18.09 17.60
C CYS A 93 -11.58 -19.43 17.34
N GLY A 94 -11.40 -20.45 18.18
CA GLY A 94 -12.12 -21.73 18.06
C GLY A 94 -11.53 -22.70 17.02
N PHE A 95 -10.21 -22.65 16.80
CA PHE A 95 -9.48 -23.59 15.95
C PHE A 95 -8.59 -24.53 16.79
N PRO A 96 -9.05 -25.76 17.09
CA PRO A 96 -8.28 -26.70 17.93
C PRO A 96 -7.14 -27.41 17.18
N HIS A 97 -7.10 -27.31 15.85
CA HIS A 97 -6.13 -28.02 15.00
C HIS A 97 -5.25 -27.05 14.21
N PHE A 98 -4.05 -26.75 14.72
CA PHE A 98 -3.17 -25.69 14.21
C PHE A 98 -2.66 -25.90 12.78
N GLY A 99 -2.31 -27.14 12.41
CA GLY A 99 -1.84 -27.46 11.06
C GLY A 99 -2.92 -27.20 10.01
N ARG A 100 -4.15 -27.69 10.27
CA ARG A 100 -5.30 -27.47 9.39
C ARG A 100 -5.71 -26.00 9.34
N PHE A 101 -5.70 -25.32 10.48
CA PHE A 101 -5.92 -23.88 10.56
C PHE A 101 -4.95 -23.12 9.65
N SER A 102 -3.65 -23.42 9.72
CA SER A 102 -2.63 -22.72 8.92
C SER A 102 -2.78 -22.95 7.42
N VAL A 103 -3.09 -24.18 6.99
CA VAL A 103 -3.33 -24.51 5.57
C VAL A 103 -4.58 -23.81 5.05
N ASP A 104 -5.68 -23.90 5.80
CA ASP A 104 -6.95 -23.31 5.39
C ASP A 104 -6.91 -21.76 5.44
N TYR A 105 -6.18 -21.18 6.40
CA TYR A 105 -5.91 -19.75 6.48
C TYR A 105 -5.10 -19.28 5.26
N ARG A 106 -4.03 -19.99 4.88
CA ARG A 106 -3.24 -19.69 3.67
C ARG A 106 -4.08 -19.76 2.41
N ARG A 107 -4.94 -20.77 2.31
CA ARG A 107 -5.85 -20.91 1.16
C ARG A 107 -6.84 -19.74 1.07
N GLN A 108 -7.27 -19.19 2.19
CA GLN A 108 -8.24 -18.09 2.22
C GLN A 108 -7.58 -16.71 2.03
N PHE A 109 -6.36 -16.51 2.53
CA PHE A 109 -5.75 -15.18 2.64
C PHE A 109 -4.43 -15.01 1.87
N GLY A 110 -3.90 -16.08 1.24
CA GLY A 110 -2.67 -16.03 0.46
C GLY A 110 -1.37 -15.99 1.29
N GLU A 111 -1.46 -16.12 2.62
CA GLU A 111 -0.32 -16.17 3.54
C GLU A 111 -0.64 -17.02 4.77
N THR A 112 0.37 -17.53 5.47
CA THR A 112 0.16 -18.28 6.72
C THR A 112 -0.10 -17.33 7.90
N PRO A 113 -0.73 -17.81 8.99
CA PRO A 113 -0.93 -17.01 10.20
C PRO A 113 0.37 -16.42 10.78
N SER A 114 1.46 -17.19 10.75
CA SER A 114 2.79 -16.75 11.20
C SER A 114 3.35 -15.64 10.33
N GLN A 115 3.12 -15.71 9.01
CA GLN A 115 3.49 -14.63 8.08
C GLN A 115 2.67 -13.37 8.35
N THR A 116 1.34 -13.48 8.58
CA THR A 116 0.52 -12.32 8.97
C THR A 116 1.05 -11.67 10.24
N LEU A 117 1.34 -12.46 11.27
CA LEU A 117 1.80 -11.95 12.55
C LEU A 117 3.21 -11.33 12.47
N LYS A 118 4.14 -11.99 11.79
CA LYS A 118 5.49 -11.47 11.56
C LYS A 118 5.44 -10.15 10.80
N ARG A 119 4.62 -10.08 9.74
CA ARG A 119 4.41 -8.86 8.96
C ARG A 119 3.86 -7.73 9.83
N GLN A 120 2.90 -8.05 10.70
CA GLN A 120 2.34 -7.07 11.62
C GLN A 120 3.37 -6.63 12.69
N ALA A 121 4.24 -7.53 13.16
CA ALA A 121 5.31 -7.19 14.08
C ALA A 121 6.34 -6.27 13.43
N ILE A 122 6.84 -6.59 12.22
CA ILE A 122 7.74 -5.72 11.46
C ILE A 122 7.10 -4.35 11.22
N PHE A 123 5.81 -4.35 10.88
CA PHE A 123 5.06 -3.13 10.71
C PHE A 123 5.03 -2.30 12.01
N ASN A 124 4.59 -2.89 13.12
CA ASN A 124 4.51 -2.22 14.42
C ASN A 124 5.88 -1.74 14.92
N ASP A 125 6.94 -2.53 14.75
CA ASP A 125 8.32 -2.17 15.12
C ASP A 125 8.80 -0.93 14.36
N ALA A 126 8.52 -0.87 13.06
CA ALA A 126 8.87 0.30 12.26
C ALA A 126 8.05 1.54 12.65
N LEU A 127 6.81 1.37 13.13
CA LEU A 127 6.03 2.51 13.65
C LEU A 127 6.59 3.02 14.98
N SER A 128 7.14 2.15 15.84
CA SER A 128 7.67 2.50 17.18
C SER A 128 9.14 2.91 17.19
N ALA A 129 9.89 2.61 16.14
CA ALA A 129 11.27 3.00 16.04
C ALA A 129 11.37 4.51 15.76
N MET A 130 11.84 5.28 16.75
CA MET A 130 12.81 6.40 16.59
C MET A 130 12.37 7.87 16.83
N PRO A 131 13.37 8.77 17.08
CA PRO A 131 13.20 10.09 17.71
C PRO A 131 12.86 11.21 16.73
N ALA A 132 12.37 12.33 17.28
CA ALA A 132 11.92 13.50 16.52
C ALA A 132 13.06 14.20 15.77
N PHE A 133 13.08 14.09 14.45
CA PHE A 133 13.89 14.94 13.57
C PHE A 133 12.99 15.93 12.82
N PHE A 134 13.29 17.22 12.97
CA PHE A 134 12.56 18.29 12.30
C PHE A 134 13.31 18.71 11.04
N VAL A 135 12.62 18.74 9.89
CA VAL A 135 13.10 19.35 8.64
C VAL A 135 12.35 20.69 8.44
N SER A 136 12.97 21.63 7.72
CA SER A 136 12.49 23.01 7.48
C SER A 136 10.99 23.13 7.10
N SER A 137 10.35 24.23 7.52
CA SER A 137 8.90 24.43 7.60
C SER A 137 8.23 25.10 6.39
N ARG A 138 8.97 25.68 5.43
CA ARG A 138 8.39 26.62 4.45
C ARG A 138 7.36 26.01 3.48
N ASP A 139 7.54 24.76 3.09
CA ASP A 139 6.73 24.13 2.04
C ASP A 139 5.88 22.96 2.54
N ARG A 140 5.63 22.90 3.85
CA ARG A 140 4.88 21.82 4.48
C ARG A 140 3.39 22.17 4.54
N PRO A 141 2.48 21.23 4.22
CA PRO A 141 1.06 21.46 4.42
C PRO A 141 0.77 21.63 5.91
N MET A 142 0.02 22.68 6.24
CA MET A 142 -0.38 22.93 7.62
C MET A 142 -1.75 22.30 7.90
N VAL A 143 -1.83 21.52 8.97
CA VAL A 143 -3.03 20.81 9.41
C VAL A 143 -3.44 21.35 10.78
N ALA A 144 -4.66 21.84 10.89
CA ALA A 144 -5.28 22.13 12.17
C ALA A 144 -5.82 20.83 12.78
N LEU A 145 -5.32 20.48 13.97
CA LEU A 145 -5.86 19.39 14.78
C LEU A 145 -6.68 19.97 15.92
N GLY A 146 -8.00 19.96 15.75
CA GLY A 146 -8.94 20.35 16.80
C GLY A 146 -8.95 19.36 17.98
N PRO A 147 -9.63 19.68 19.09
CA PRO A 147 -9.94 18.67 20.09
C PRO A 147 -10.75 17.53 19.44
N ILE A 148 -10.45 16.30 19.83
CA ILE A 148 -11.29 15.15 19.45
C ILE A 148 -12.52 15.19 20.36
N ASP A 149 -13.71 15.37 19.78
CA ASP A 149 -14.95 15.46 20.53
C ASP A 149 -15.23 14.11 21.20
N ALA A 150 -15.27 14.10 22.53
CA ALA A 150 -15.44 12.87 23.30
C ALA A 150 -16.28 13.14 24.55
N ALA A 151 -17.01 12.13 25.02
CA ALA A 151 -17.64 12.19 26.34
C ALA A 151 -16.58 12.34 27.45
N PRO A 152 -16.90 12.94 28.62
CA PRO A 152 -15.92 13.21 29.68
C PRO A 152 -15.07 12.01 30.08
N GLU A 153 -15.68 10.82 30.13
CA GLU A 153 -15.01 9.54 30.41
C GLU A 153 -13.89 9.18 29.42
N HIS A 154 -14.01 9.62 28.17
CA HIS A 154 -13.04 9.37 27.09
C HIS A 154 -12.06 10.53 26.86
N GLY A 155 -12.13 11.60 27.65
CA GLY A 155 -11.32 12.81 27.46
C GLY A 155 -9.82 12.62 27.69
N GLY A 156 -9.41 11.60 28.47
CA GLY A 156 -8.01 11.20 28.61
C GLY A 156 -7.46 10.63 27.32
N ILE A 157 -8.15 9.62 26.79
CA ILE A 157 -7.82 8.92 25.54
C ILE A 157 -7.82 9.90 24.36
N ALA A 158 -8.81 10.78 24.27
CA ALA A 158 -8.91 11.81 23.22
C ALA A 158 -7.68 12.72 23.16
N ARG A 159 -7.12 13.11 24.33
CA ARG A 159 -5.91 13.94 24.40
C ARG A 159 -4.67 13.15 23.99
N SER A 160 -4.51 11.94 24.52
CA SER A 160 -3.40 11.04 24.18
C SER A 160 -3.32 10.80 22.67
N ILE A 161 -4.42 10.39 22.04
CA ILE A 161 -4.52 10.20 20.59
C ILE A 161 -4.20 11.49 19.82
N ALA A 162 -4.68 12.65 20.28
CA ALA A 162 -4.40 13.92 19.60
C ALA A 162 -2.91 14.32 19.68
N ASP A 163 -2.23 14.01 20.78
CA ASP A 163 -0.80 14.28 20.93
C ASP A 163 0.03 13.34 20.05
N GLU A 164 -0.34 12.06 20.00
CA GLU A 164 0.29 11.09 19.10
C GLU A 164 0.06 11.42 17.62
N LEU A 165 -1.15 11.85 17.24
CA LEU A 165 -1.43 12.35 15.89
C LEU A 165 -0.60 13.58 15.55
N THR A 166 -0.37 14.46 16.52
CA THR A 166 0.49 15.63 16.33
C THR A 166 1.92 15.20 16.02
N THR A 167 2.46 14.26 16.78
CA THR A 167 3.81 13.72 16.57
C THR A 167 3.93 13.03 15.21
N ALA A 168 3.00 12.13 14.90
CA ALA A 168 3.01 11.37 13.65
C ALA A 168 2.81 12.26 12.40
N LEU A 169 1.91 13.25 12.43
CA LEU A 169 1.76 14.22 11.33
C LEU A 169 3.04 15.04 11.10
N ASN A 170 3.73 15.46 12.16
CA ASN A 170 5.00 16.19 12.04
C ASN A 170 6.11 15.30 11.43
N ARG A 171 6.18 14.02 11.81
CA ARG A 171 7.08 13.01 11.22
C ARG A 171 6.78 12.82 9.72
N ALA A 172 5.50 12.77 9.36
CA ALA A 172 5.02 12.65 7.97
C ALA A 172 5.18 13.95 7.15
N GLY A 173 5.78 15.01 7.70
CA GLY A 173 6.11 16.23 6.98
C GLY A 173 5.02 17.31 6.97
N ALA A 174 3.93 17.16 7.72
CA ALA A 174 2.96 18.23 7.93
C ALA A 174 3.39 19.16 9.07
N VAL A 175 2.88 20.40 9.07
CA VAL A 175 2.95 21.29 10.25
C VAL A 175 1.62 21.22 10.97
N VAL A 176 1.63 20.90 12.26
CA VAL A 176 0.40 20.79 13.05
C VAL A 176 0.18 22.06 13.86
N THR A 177 -1.04 22.59 13.83
CA THR A 177 -1.47 23.72 14.67
C THR A 177 -2.76 23.38 15.41
N ARG A 178 -2.95 23.97 16.59
CA ARG A 178 -4.22 23.92 17.32
C ARG A 178 -5.17 25.05 16.92
N GLN A 179 -4.74 25.99 16.06
CA GLN A 179 -5.54 27.14 15.61
C GLN A 179 -6.17 26.85 14.24
N PRO A 180 -7.50 26.61 14.16
CA PRO A 180 -8.16 26.26 12.89
C PRO A 180 -7.98 27.31 11.80
N GLY A 181 -8.02 28.60 12.16
CA GLY A 181 -7.87 29.71 11.21
C GLY A 181 -6.47 29.87 10.61
N ALA A 182 -5.45 29.22 11.19
CA ALA A 182 -4.10 29.27 10.65
C ALA A 182 -3.90 28.26 9.51
N ALA A 183 -4.62 27.14 9.52
CA ALA A 183 -4.40 26.03 8.59
C ALA A 183 -5.55 25.85 7.60
N ARG A 184 -5.19 25.46 6.38
CA ARG A 184 -6.15 25.09 5.34
C ARG A 184 -6.81 23.73 5.61
N TYR A 185 -6.02 22.74 6.03
CA TYR A 185 -6.51 21.38 6.23
C TYR A 185 -6.90 21.17 7.68
N HIS A 186 -8.09 20.65 7.94
CA HIS A 186 -8.59 20.42 9.28
C HIS A 186 -8.75 18.92 9.49
N LEU A 187 -8.08 18.38 10.52
CA LEU A 187 -8.29 17.03 11.01
C LEU A 187 -9.20 17.10 12.23
N VAL A 188 -10.43 16.62 12.09
CA VAL A 188 -11.47 16.68 13.12
C VAL A 188 -11.86 15.27 13.52
N GLY A 189 -11.98 15.02 14.83
CA GLY A 189 -12.24 13.70 15.38
C GLY A 189 -13.42 13.65 16.33
N THR A 190 -14.05 12.47 16.41
CA THR A 190 -15.03 12.15 17.46
C THR A 190 -14.74 10.77 18.05
N ILE A 191 -14.90 10.62 19.37
CA ILE A 191 -14.91 9.33 20.08
C ILE A 191 -16.30 9.13 20.67
N SER A 192 -16.87 7.97 20.42
CA SER A 192 -18.20 7.59 20.90
C SER A 192 -18.22 6.14 21.38
N GLY A 193 -19.25 5.75 22.13
CA GLY A 193 -19.43 4.38 22.60
C GLY A 193 -19.10 4.19 24.08
N SER A 194 -18.94 2.93 24.48
CA SER A 194 -18.65 2.52 25.86
C SER A 194 -17.21 2.05 25.98
N ASP A 195 -16.64 1.95 27.19
CA ASP A 195 -15.25 1.54 27.42
C ASP A 195 -14.86 0.22 26.73
N ARG A 196 -15.81 -0.71 26.59
CA ARG A 196 -15.59 -2.01 25.91
C ARG A 196 -15.71 -1.96 24.39
N GLN A 197 -16.33 -0.90 23.87
CA GLN A 197 -16.61 -0.73 22.46
C GLN A 197 -16.69 0.76 22.15
N THR A 198 -15.50 1.34 21.94
CA THR A 198 -15.34 2.72 21.51
C THR A 198 -15.18 2.79 19.99
N HIS A 199 -15.60 3.92 19.44
CA HIS A 199 -15.60 4.22 18.01
C HIS A 199 -14.90 5.56 17.81
N LEU A 200 -13.70 5.54 17.23
CA LEU A 200 -12.99 6.73 16.78
C LEU A 200 -13.33 6.98 15.32
N THR A 201 -13.77 8.20 15.00
CA THR A 201 -13.91 8.68 13.63
C THR A 201 -13.10 9.95 13.45
N LEU A 202 -12.22 9.98 12.46
CA LEU A 202 -11.40 11.14 12.08
C LEU A 202 -11.69 11.52 10.64
N ARG A 203 -11.73 12.81 10.33
CA ARG A 203 -11.99 13.35 8.99
C ARG A 203 -10.98 14.42 8.66
N LEU A 204 -10.34 14.30 7.49
CA LEU A 204 -9.52 15.35 6.91
C LEU A 204 -10.36 16.18 5.95
N ILE A 205 -10.37 17.49 6.13
CA ILE A 205 -11.20 18.44 5.38
C ILE A 205 -10.31 19.54 4.81
N ASP A 206 -10.51 19.91 3.55
CA ASP A 206 -9.99 21.16 3.00
C ASP A 206 -10.96 22.29 3.36
N ALA A 207 -10.58 23.16 4.29
CA ALA A 207 -11.45 24.22 4.81
C ALA A 207 -11.75 25.32 3.79
N GLU A 208 -10.93 25.47 2.75
CA GLU A 208 -11.16 26.46 1.69
C GLU A 208 -12.25 26.00 0.72
N THR A 209 -12.29 24.71 0.40
CA THR A 209 -13.26 24.14 -0.55
C THR A 209 -14.45 23.47 0.13
N GLY A 210 -14.34 23.15 1.42
CA GLY A 210 -15.30 22.34 2.17
C GLY A 210 -15.26 20.85 1.83
N CYS A 211 -14.28 20.41 1.03
CA CYS A 211 -14.20 19.02 0.57
C CYS A 211 -13.71 18.09 1.69
N HIS A 212 -14.43 16.98 1.90
CA HIS A 212 -13.97 15.87 2.73
C HIS A 212 -12.98 15.03 1.95
N LEU A 213 -11.70 15.12 2.30
CA LEU A 213 -10.61 14.45 1.58
C LEU A 213 -10.53 12.96 1.94
N THR A 214 -10.69 12.62 3.22
CA THR A 214 -10.74 11.24 3.71
C THR A 214 -11.38 11.14 5.08
N ALA A 215 -11.82 9.94 5.45
CA ALA A 215 -12.30 9.61 6.78
C ALA A 215 -11.66 8.30 7.25
N HIS A 216 -11.13 8.30 8.47
CA HIS A 216 -10.63 7.12 9.15
C HIS A 216 -11.60 6.71 10.25
N ARG A 217 -11.84 5.40 10.39
CA ARG A 217 -12.66 4.84 11.46
C ARG A 217 -11.94 3.66 12.11
N SER A 218 -11.95 3.66 13.43
CA SER A 218 -11.38 2.59 14.26
C SER A 218 -12.43 2.15 15.29
N ASP A 219 -12.66 0.84 15.40
CA ASP A 219 -13.58 0.25 16.37
C ASP A 219 -12.80 -0.65 17.32
N GLY A 220 -13.07 -0.58 18.62
CA GLY A 220 -12.42 -1.42 19.65
C GLY A 220 -12.34 -0.73 21.01
N PRO A 221 -11.71 -1.35 22.03
CA PRO A 221 -11.37 -0.66 23.27
C PRO A 221 -10.17 0.27 23.01
N LEU A 222 -10.41 1.58 22.90
CA LEU A 222 -9.34 2.58 22.86
C LEU A 222 -8.82 2.79 24.28
N GLY A 223 -7.50 2.99 24.44
CA GLY A 223 -6.88 3.17 25.75
C GLY A 223 -6.71 1.91 26.60
N ASP A 224 -6.95 0.72 26.03
CA ASP A 224 -6.51 -0.55 26.61
C ASP A 224 -5.06 -0.81 26.15
N ASP A 225 -4.20 -1.39 27.00
CA ASP A 225 -2.74 -1.58 26.78
C ASP A 225 -2.41 -2.46 25.55
N THR A 226 -3.44 -2.95 24.85
CA THR A 226 -3.34 -3.86 23.71
C THR A 226 -2.84 -3.19 22.43
N ILE A 227 -3.23 -1.93 22.14
CA ILE A 227 -2.72 -1.17 20.99
C ILE A 227 -2.33 0.23 21.47
N PRO A 228 -1.03 0.55 21.55
CA PRO A 228 -0.56 1.88 21.92
C PRO A 228 -1.16 2.97 21.02
N ASP A 229 -1.52 4.11 21.60
CA ASP A 229 -2.07 5.25 20.86
C ASP A 229 -1.12 5.72 19.74
N GLU A 230 0.19 5.58 19.91
CA GLU A 230 1.22 5.87 18.89
C GLU A 230 1.01 5.02 17.61
N HIS A 231 0.71 3.72 17.76
CA HIS A 231 0.47 2.84 16.61
C HIS A 231 -0.80 3.22 15.86
N LEU A 232 -1.85 3.56 16.60
CA LEU A 232 -3.10 4.01 16.02
C LEU A 232 -2.90 5.33 15.27
N ALA A 233 -2.25 6.32 15.89
CA ALA A 233 -1.96 7.60 15.27
C ALA A 233 -1.13 7.46 14.00
N THR A 234 -0.12 6.59 14.00
CA THR A 234 0.72 6.38 12.82
C THR A 234 -0.04 5.67 11.69
N LYS A 235 -0.89 4.68 12.00
CA LYS A 235 -1.80 4.06 11.01
C LYS A 235 -2.75 5.09 10.40
N ILE A 236 -3.31 5.98 11.22
CA ILE A 236 -4.19 7.06 10.75
C ILE A 236 -3.41 8.00 9.82
N VAL A 237 -2.24 8.45 10.23
CA VAL A 237 -1.42 9.40 9.47
C VAL A 237 -0.98 8.81 8.13
N ALA A 238 -0.61 7.53 8.10
CA ALA A 238 -0.26 6.86 6.85
C ALA A 238 -1.44 6.82 5.85
N ALA A 239 -2.69 6.76 6.34
CA ALA A 239 -3.87 6.88 5.48
C ALA A 239 -4.20 8.34 5.10
N VAL A 240 -3.85 9.31 5.94
CA VAL A 240 -4.08 10.75 5.73
C VAL A 240 -3.08 11.36 4.73
N GLN A 241 -1.82 10.92 4.78
CA GLN A 241 -0.70 11.52 4.04
C GLN A 241 -0.88 11.50 2.51
N PRO A 242 -1.30 10.39 1.87
CA PRO A 242 -1.57 10.39 0.43
C PRO A 242 -2.67 11.37 0.03
N CYS A 243 -3.74 11.47 0.83
CA CYS A 243 -4.85 12.40 0.57
C CYS A 243 -4.41 13.86 0.69
N LEU A 244 -3.59 14.17 1.69
CA LEU A 244 -3.02 15.50 1.87
C LEU A 244 -2.11 15.89 0.71
N ARG A 245 -1.24 14.96 0.27
CA ARG A 245 -0.36 15.14 -0.89
C ARG A 245 -1.16 15.39 -2.16
N LEU A 246 -2.21 14.61 -2.43
CA LEU A 246 -3.07 14.80 -3.59
C LEU A 246 -3.79 16.15 -3.57
N ALA A 247 -4.25 16.59 -2.39
CA ALA A 247 -4.88 17.91 -2.26
C ALA A 247 -3.89 19.05 -2.53
N GLU A 248 -2.63 18.93 -2.10
CA GLU A 248 -1.58 19.92 -2.40
C GLU A 248 -1.17 19.88 -3.88
N ILE A 249 -1.13 18.70 -4.52
CA ILE A 249 -0.91 18.56 -5.97
C ILE A 249 -2.02 19.25 -6.76
N ASP A 250 -3.28 19.02 -6.42
CA ASP A 250 -4.43 19.67 -7.05
C ASP A 250 -4.38 21.20 -6.86
N ARG A 251 -4.07 21.66 -5.65
CA ARG A 251 -3.87 23.07 -5.34
C ARG A 251 -2.76 23.67 -6.20
N ALA A 252 -1.61 23.00 -6.27
CA ALA A 252 -0.51 23.42 -7.12
C ALA A 252 -0.99 23.50 -8.57
N GLY A 253 -1.72 22.50 -9.08
CA GLY A 253 -2.28 22.43 -10.43
C GLY A 253 -3.23 23.57 -10.82
N ARG A 254 -3.96 24.15 -9.86
CA ARG A 254 -4.92 25.25 -10.10
C ARG A 254 -4.29 26.64 -10.22
N LYS A 255 -3.04 26.84 -9.80
CA LYS A 255 -2.34 28.14 -9.88
C LYS A 255 -2.08 28.56 -11.34
N ALA A 256 -1.91 29.85 -11.61
CA ALA A 256 -1.37 30.28 -12.90
C ALA A 256 0.13 29.97 -12.98
N ASP A 257 0.68 29.75 -14.18
CA ASP A 257 2.10 29.40 -14.35
C ASP A 257 3.07 30.44 -13.76
N ALA A 258 2.66 31.72 -13.81
CA ALA A 258 3.41 32.84 -13.24
C ALA A 258 3.52 32.79 -11.71
N ASP A 259 2.56 32.16 -11.03
CA ASP A 259 2.45 32.15 -9.56
C ASP A 259 3.08 30.89 -8.92
N LEU A 260 3.67 30.01 -9.73
CA LEU A 260 4.22 28.76 -9.25
C LEU A 260 5.52 28.95 -8.48
N SER A 261 5.54 28.50 -7.23
CA SER A 261 6.80 28.29 -6.51
C SER A 261 7.57 27.08 -7.07
N PRO A 262 8.88 26.95 -6.76
CA PRO A 262 9.63 25.72 -7.06
C PRO A 262 8.98 24.46 -6.48
N HIS A 263 8.36 24.59 -5.30
CA HIS A 263 7.63 23.50 -4.67
C HIS A 263 6.36 23.13 -5.44
N ASP A 264 5.57 24.13 -5.89
CA ASP A 264 4.39 23.88 -6.72
C ASP A 264 4.75 23.20 -8.04
N LEU A 265 5.86 23.58 -8.66
CA LEU A 265 6.37 22.92 -9.87
C LEU A 265 6.72 21.45 -9.59
N ALA A 266 7.39 21.17 -8.48
CA ALA A 266 7.72 19.80 -8.08
C ALA A 266 6.47 18.96 -7.79
N LEU A 267 5.48 19.52 -7.10
CA LEU A 267 4.19 18.85 -6.83
C LEU A 267 3.41 18.60 -8.13
N ARG A 268 3.35 19.57 -9.04
CA ARG A 268 2.72 19.40 -10.36
C ARG A 268 3.39 18.31 -11.19
N ALA A 269 4.71 18.20 -11.12
CA ALA A 269 5.46 17.18 -11.85
C ALA A 269 5.21 15.77 -11.31
N MET A 270 4.97 15.64 -10.00
CA MET A 270 4.95 14.36 -9.30
C MET A 270 3.99 13.34 -9.93
N PRO A 271 2.68 13.61 -10.18
CA PRO A 271 1.78 12.62 -10.80
C PRO A 271 2.29 12.07 -12.14
N PHE A 272 2.99 12.90 -12.91
CA PHE A 272 3.54 12.53 -14.21
C PHE A 272 4.81 11.70 -14.11
N VAL A 273 5.59 11.85 -13.03
CA VAL A 273 6.67 10.90 -12.68
C VAL A 273 6.07 9.57 -12.21
N LEU A 274 4.97 9.61 -11.44
CA LEU A 274 4.34 8.41 -10.87
C LEU A 274 3.55 7.58 -11.89
N SER A 275 3.12 8.17 -13.00
CA SER A 275 2.34 7.50 -14.03
C SER A 275 3.16 6.49 -14.85
N LEU A 276 4.49 6.59 -14.81
CA LEU A 276 5.45 5.71 -15.49
C LEU A 276 5.17 5.56 -17.00
N ASN A 277 4.89 6.67 -17.69
CA ASN A 277 4.78 6.71 -19.16
C ASN A 277 5.68 7.81 -19.76
N ALA A 278 6.00 7.68 -21.05
CA ALA A 278 6.97 8.53 -21.73
C ALA A 278 6.55 10.01 -21.79
N GLU A 279 5.29 10.29 -22.14
CA GLU A 279 4.77 11.66 -22.29
C GLU A 279 4.75 12.40 -20.94
N GLY A 280 4.22 11.74 -19.90
CA GLY A 280 4.22 12.26 -18.54
C GLY A 280 5.63 12.48 -18.03
N ASN A 281 6.55 11.54 -18.25
CA ASN A 281 7.93 11.68 -17.85
C ASN A 281 8.60 12.92 -18.47
N ALA A 282 8.42 13.15 -19.78
CA ALA A 282 8.96 14.32 -20.46
C ALA A 282 8.38 15.63 -19.91
N TYR A 283 7.07 15.68 -19.70
CA TYR A 283 6.42 16.86 -19.11
C TYR A 283 6.86 17.11 -17.65
N ALA A 284 7.05 16.05 -16.86
CA ALA A 284 7.58 16.16 -15.51
C ALA A 284 8.98 16.78 -15.50
N LEU A 285 9.87 16.34 -16.39
CA LEU A 285 11.23 16.85 -16.47
C LEU A 285 11.27 18.35 -16.78
N ASP A 286 10.42 18.86 -17.68
CA ASP A 286 10.30 20.32 -17.92
C ASP A 286 9.98 21.09 -16.63
N LEU A 287 8.95 20.65 -15.91
CA LEU A 287 8.55 21.29 -14.65
C LEU A 287 9.65 21.22 -13.59
N LEU A 288 10.33 20.08 -13.48
CA LEU A 288 11.39 19.85 -12.49
C LEU A 288 12.65 20.65 -12.82
N GLU A 289 13.01 20.80 -14.09
CA GLU A 289 14.10 21.66 -14.54
C GLU A 289 13.81 23.14 -14.21
N ARG A 290 12.58 23.59 -14.46
CA ARG A 290 12.13 24.94 -14.09
C ARG A 290 12.20 25.15 -12.57
N ALA A 291 11.79 24.16 -11.78
CA ALA A 291 11.89 24.19 -10.33
C ALA A 291 13.34 24.33 -9.87
N MET A 292 14.24 23.46 -10.37
CA MET A 292 15.67 23.47 -10.03
C MET A 292 16.42 24.71 -10.54
N LYS A 293 15.94 25.34 -11.62
CA LYS A 293 16.50 26.62 -12.10
C LYS A 293 16.14 27.77 -11.18
N ARG A 294 14.92 27.78 -10.60
CA ARG A 294 14.46 28.81 -9.65
C ARG A 294 15.05 28.58 -8.25
N ASP A 295 15.15 27.34 -7.82
CA ASP A 295 15.78 26.94 -6.56
C ASP A 295 16.70 25.71 -6.78
N PRO A 296 18.01 25.93 -6.98
CA PRO A 296 18.97 24.86 -7.13
C PRO A 296 19.10 23.94 -5.90
N GLY A 297 18.63 24.37 -4.72
CA GLY A 297 18.64 23.59 -3.49
C GLY A 297 17.36 22.77 -3.25
N HIS A 298 16.41 22.79 -4.19
CA HIS A 298 15.11 22.13 -3.99
C HIS A 298 15.24 20.59 -4.03
N ALA A 299 15.24 19.96 -2.85
CA ALA A 299 15.54 18.54 -2.69
C ALA A 299 14.54 17.61 -3.39
N LEU A 300 13.23 17.87 -3.23
CA LEU A 300 12.19 17.04 -3.84
C LEU A 300 12.25 17.09 -5.38
N ALA A 301 12.44 18.27 -5.96
CA ALA A 301 12.56 18.41 -7.42
C ALA A 301 13.79 17.66 -7.94
N THR A 302 14.90 17.77 -7.22
CA THR A 302 16.16 17.08 -7.57
C THR A 302 15.99 15.56 -7.51
N ALA A 303 15.34 15.03 -6.46
CA ALA A 303 15.10 13.60 -6.31
C ALA A 303 14.12 13.06 -7.37
N LEU A 304 13.03 13.77 -7.63
CA LEU A 304 12.07 13.41 -8.68
C LEU A 304 12.72 13.41 -10.06
N ALA A 305 13.56 14.40 -10.37
CA ALA A 305 14.28 14.46 -11.64
C ALA A 305 15.27 13.30 -11.78
N ALA A 306 16.03 12.98 -10.71
CA ALA A 306 16.91 11.82 -10.70
C ALA A 306 16.16 10.53 -11.03
N TRP A 307 14.98 10.34 -10.44
CA TRP A 307 14.14 9.18 -10.71
C TRP A 307 13.59 9.21 -12.14
N ALA A 308 13.06 10.34 -12.61
CA ALA A 308 12.52 10.50 -13.96
C ALA A 308 13.56 10.19 -15.05
N TYR A 309 14.81 10.63 -14.90
CA TYR A 309 15.87 10.22 -15.84
C TYR A 309 16.17 8.71 -15.77
N GLY A 310 16.16 8.11 -14.58
CA GLY A 310 16.30 6.66 -14.43
C GLY A 310 15.17 5.87 -15.10
N GLN A 311 13.93 6.36 -15.00
CA GLN A 311 12.76 5.77 -15.66
C GLN A 311 12.92 5.71 -17.18
N ARG A 312 13.52 6.74 -17.80
CA ARG A 312 13.73 6.78 -19.25
C ARG A 312 14.60 5.64 -19.75
N VAL A 313 15.55 5.18 -18.93
CA VAL A 313 16.39 4.02 -19.21
C VAL A 313 15.61 2.72 -18.97
N VAL A 314 15.06 2.53 -17.76
CA VAL A 314 14.39 1.26 -17.35
C VAL A 314 13.16 0.94 -18.20
N TYR A 315 12.38 1.95 -18.56
CA TYR A 315 11.15 1.78 -19.32
C TYR A 315 11.31 2.04 -20.82
N HIS A 316 12.53 2.29 -21.31
CA HIS A 316 12.82 2.57 -22.72
C HIS A 316 12.09 3.79 -23.28
N PHE A 317 12.01 4.88 -22.51
CA PHE A 317 11.55 6.18 -23.03
C PHE A 317 12.70 6.96 -23.69
N ALA A 318 13.95 6.62 -23.37
CA ALA A 318 15.14 7.33 -23.78
C ALA A 318 15.55 7.03 -25.22
N THR A 319 15.94 8.07 -25.96
CA THR A 319 16.73 7.93 -27.19
C THR A 319 18.24 7.96 -26.91
N THR A 320 18.67 8.47 -25.73
CA THR A 320 20.07 8.52 -25.29
C THR A 320 20.27 7.94 -23.87
N PRO A 321 20.12 6.60 -23.68
CA PRO A 321 20.13 5.97 -22.36
C PRO A 321 21.39 6.24 -21.51
N THR A 322 22.57 6.38 -22.15
CA THR A 322 23.83 6.67 -21.45
C THR A 322 23.84 8.05 -20.81
N GLU A 323 23.31 9.06 -21.52
CA GLU A 323 23.21 10.44 -21.02
C GLU A 323 22.18 10.54 -19.89
N ASP A 324 21.03 9.91 -20.09
CA ASP A 324 19.96 9.85 -19.07
C ASP A 324 20.46 9.16 -17.79
N ARG A 325 21.22 8.07 -17.90
CA ARG A 325 21.85 7.40 -16.74
C ARG A 325 22.85 8.31 -16.03
N ALA A 326 23.71 9.00 -16.78
CA ALA A 326 24.68 9.94 -16.21
C ALA A 326 23.99 11.10 -15.48
N ARG A 327 22.91 11.64 -16.06
CA ARG A 327 22.12 12.71 -15.48
C ARG A 327 21.39 12.27 -14.22
N SER A 328 20.80 11.08 -14.24
CA SER A 328 20.20 10.46 -13.05
C SER A 328 21.22 10.34 -11.91
N ALA A 329 22.43 9.85 -12.19
CA ALA A 329 23.49 9.69 -11.20
C ALA A 329 24.00 11.02 -10.61
N GLU A 330 24.11 12.07 -11.42
CA GLU A 330 24.46 13.41 -10.97
C GLU A 330 23.40 13.96 -10.01
N LEU A 331 22.13 13.89 -10.39
CA LEU A 331 21.02 14.41 -9.60
C LEU A 331 20.81 13.59 -8.31
N ALA A 332 21.00 12.26 -8.36
CA ALA A 332 20.92 11.41 -7.16
C ALA A 332 22.00 11.77 -6.13
N ARG A 333 23.25 12.03 -6.56
CA ARG A 333 24.32 12.52 -5.66
C ARG A 333 23.98 13.89 -5.08
N LYS A 334 23.44 14.79 -5.90
CA LYS A 334 23.00 16.11 -5.43
C LYS A 334 21.87 16.01 -4.40
N ALA A 335 20.83 15.23 -4.67
CA ALA A 335 19.72 15.00 -3.74
C ALA A 335 20.19 14.39 -2.41
N GLN A 336 21.16 13.46 -2.43
CA GLN A 336 21.78 12.94 -1.20
C GLN A 336 22.43 14.05 -0.37
N SER A 337 23.15 14.98 -1.00
CA SER A 337 23.82 16.09 -0.30
C SER A 337 22.84 17.12 0.28
N LEU A 338 21.69 17.32 -0.37
CA LEU A 338 20.63 18.21 0.11
C LEU A 338 19.87 17.61 1.30
N GLY A 339 19.85 16.29 1.42
CA GLY A 339 19.00 15.59 2.38
C GLY A 339 17.51 15.78 2.07
N GLY A 340 16.65 15.48 3.05
CA GLY A 340 15.22 15.67 2.92
C GLY A 340 14.42 14.91 3.97
N ASP A 341 13.11 15.06 3.90
CA ASP A 341 12.16 14.25 4.67
C ASP A 341 12.04 12.83 4.11
N ALA A 342 11.19 12.01 4.74
CA ALA A 342 10.97 10.63 4.33
C ALA A 342 10.50 10.50 2.86
N THR A 343 9.72 11.46 2.35
CA THR A 343 9.23 11.42 0.96
C THR A 343 10.38 11.63 -0.02
N VAL A 344 11.23 12.63 0.22
CA VAL A 344 12.42 12.88 -0.63
C VAL A 344 13.35 11.67 -0.63
N LEU A 345 13.59 11.08 0.55
CA LEU A 345 14.46 9.90 0.68
C LEU A 345 13.84 8.67 -0.02
N ALA A 346 12.54 8.44 0.10
CA ALA A 346 11.85 7.36 -0.60
C ALA A 346 11.95 7.51 -2.13
N VAL A 347 11.75 8.73 -2.66
CA VAL A 347 11.90 9.04 -4.09
C VAL A 347 13.35 8.83 -4.54
N LEU A 348 14.32 9.32 -3.78
CA LEU A 348 15.74 9.13 -4.07
C LEU A 348 16.13 7.64 -4.09
N GLY A 349 15.58 6.82 -3.19
CA GLY A 349 15.80 5.37 -3.19
C GLY A 349 15.36 4.70 -4.49
N ASN A 350 14.33 5.22 -5.17
CA ASN A 350 13.93 4.75 -6.51
C ASN A 350 14.99 5.06 -7.56
N ALA A 351 15.52 6.28 -7.57
CA ALA A 351 16.60 6.66 -8.48
C ALA A 351 17.86 5.80 -8.26
N LEU A 352 18.31 5.64 -7.01
CA LEU A 352 19.49 4.84 -6.67
C LEU A 352 19.36 3.37 -7.10
N THR A 353 18.17 2.83 -6.96
CA THR A 353 17.89 1.47 -7.43
C THR A 353 18.03 1.36 -8.95
N PHE A 354 17.49 2.30 -9.73
CA PHE A 354 17.64 2.28 -11.19
C PHE A 354 19.08 2.51 -11.66
N LEU A 355 19.90 3.12 -10.79
CA LEU A 355 21.34 3.21 -10.96
C LEU A 355 22.10 1.96 -10.51
N HIS A 356 21.38 0.94 -10.01
CA HIS A 356 21.88 -0.34 -9.51
C HIS A 356 22.75 -0.21 -8.26
N ASP A 357 22.64 0.92 -7.52
CA ASP A 357 23.31 1.13 -6.24
C ASP A 357 22.37 0.71 -5.09
N LEU A 358 22.21 -0.61 -4.93
CA LEU A 358 21.27 -1.19 -3.96
C LEU A 358 21.68 -0.91 -2.51
N ASP A 359 22.98 -0.81 -2.24
CA ASP A 359 23.50 -0.53 -0.89
C ASP A 359 23.16 0.91 -0.47
N ALA A 360 23.42 1.90 -1.33
CA ALA A 360 23.02 3.28 -1.07
C ALA A 360 21.49 3.41 -0.99
N ALA A 361 20.76 2.75 -1.88
CA ALA A 361 19.29 2.72 -1.84
C ALA A 361 18.79 2.18 -0.49
N ASN A 362 19.32 1.05 -0.03
CA ASN A 362 18.93 0.44 1.24
C ASN A 362 19.25 1.34 2.45
N LEU A 363 20.40 2.02 2.45
CA LEU A 363 20.74 2.97 3.50
C LEU A 363 19.76 4.14 3.56
N ILE A 364 19.46 4.75 2.40
CA ILE A 364 18.54 5.88 2.30
C ILE A 364 17.10 5.48 2.66
N ILE A 365 16.66 4.29 2.23
CA ILE A 365 15.31 3.79 2.55
C ILE A 365 15.18 3.44 4.03
N ARG A 366 16.19 2.84 4.66
CA ARG A 366 16.21 2.65 6.12
C ARG A 366 16.13 3.97 6.87
N LYS A 367 16.83 5.00 6.37
CA LYS A 367 16.72 6.36 6.91
C LYS A 367 15.31 6.93 6.73
N ALA A 368 14.69 6.76 5.56
CA ALA A 368 13.31 7.20 5.33
C ALA A 368 12.33 6.55 6.32
N LEU A 369 12.41 5.23 6.49
CA LEU A 369 11.59 4.47 7.45
C LEU A 369 11.87 4.84 8.91
N SER A 370 13.10 5.26 9.25
CA SER A 370 13.42 5.79 10.58
C SER A 370 12.85 7.19 10.85
N ILE A 371 12.51 7.94 9.80
CA ILE A 371 11.86 9.26 9.91
C ILE A 371 10.34 9.08 9.92
N ASP A 372 9.82 8.23 9.03
CA ASP A 372 8.41 7.91 8.89
C ASP A 372 8.22 6.42 8.60
N GLY A 373 7.98 5.63 9.65
CA GLY A 373 7.65 4.21 9.55
C GLY A 373 6.31 3.94 8.85
N GLY A 374 5.47 4.97 8.69
CA GLY A 374 4.22 4.94 7.94
C GLY A 374 4.38 5.20 6.44
N SER A 375 5.60 5.40 5.94
CA SER A 375 5.85 5.70 4.53
C SER A 375 5.66 4.46 3.64
N ALA A 376 4.47 4.33 3.03
CA ALA A 376 4.18 3.26 2.08
C ALA A 376 5.17 3.20 0.91
N TRP A 377 5.64 4.35 0.43
CA TRP A 377 6.64 4.43 -0.65
C TRP A 377 8.00 3.87 -0.22
N ALA A 378 8.45 4.18 1.00
CA ALA A 378 9.71 3.63 1.52
C ALA A 378 9.62 2.11 1.72
N TRP A 379 8.48 1.61 2.22
CA TRP A 379 8.23 0.17 2.33
C TRP A 379 8.20 -0.54 0.99
N SER A 380 7.49 0.03 0.00
CA SER A 380 7.45 -0.52 -1.36
C SER A 380 8.85 -0.59 -1.96
N ARG A 381 9.62 0.49 -1.85
CA ARG A 381 11.01 0.52 -2.34
C ARG A 381 11.92 -0.47 -1.61
N SER A 382 11.74 -0.64 -0.30
CA SER A 382 12.44 -1.66 0.47
C SER A 382 12.11 -3.07 0.01
N GLY A 383 10.84 -3.35 -0.33
CA GLY A 383 10.42 -4.65 -0.87
C GLY A 383 11.13 -4.96 -2.19
N TRP A 384 11.24 -3.97 -3.08
CA TRP A 384 11.96 -4.15 -4.33
C TRP A 384 13.47 -4.35 -4.13
N ILE A 385 14.10 -3.68 -3.17
CA ILE A 385 15.52 -3.90 -2.84
C ILE A 385 15.73 -5.35 -2.44
N ASP A 386 14.86 -5.91 -1.60
CA ASP A 386 14.96 -7.30 -1.16
C ASP A 386 14.75 -8.29 -2.32
N VAL A 387 13.77 -8.05 -3.19
CA VAL A 387 13.59 -8.86 -4.41
C VAL A 387 14.82 -8.80 -5.33
N TYR A 388 15.45 -7.64 -5.48
CA TYR A 388 16.66 -7.53 -6.31
C TYR A 388 17.86 -8.25 -5.69
N ASN A 389 17.93 -8.30 -4.35
CA ASN A 389 18.90 -9.12 -3.62
C ASN A 389 18.54 -10.62 -3.57
N GLY A 390 17.40 -11.02 -4.14
CA GLY A 390 16.91 -12.40 -4.18
C GLY A 390 16.23 -12.88 -2.90
N ASP A 391 15.83 -11.97 -2.01
CA ASP A 391 15.00 -12.26 -0.84
C ASP A 391 13.52 -12.03 -1.18
N ALA A 392 12.95 -12.96 -1.95
CA ALA A 392 11.56 -12.93 -2.37
C ALA A 392 10.57 -12.87 -1.19
N ASP A 393 10.83 -13.61 -0.12
CA ASP A 393 9.90 -13.70 1.02
C ASP A 393 9.88 -12.40 1.83
N SER A 394 11.03 -11.78 2.09
CA SER A 394 11.06 -10.46 2.71
C SER A 394 10.47 -9.39 1.80
N GLY A 395 10.74 -9.45 0.49
CA GLY A 395 10.14 -8.58 -0.50
C GLY A 395 8.60 -8.57 -0.44
N ILE A 396 7.97 -9.75 -0.46
CA ILE A 396 6.51 -9.91 -0.35
C ILE A 396 5.98 -9.30 0.94
N GLU A 397 6.67 -9.54 2.06
CA GLU A 397 6.27 -9.02 3.37
C GLU A 397 6.21 -7.48 3.37
N ARG A 398 7.24 -6.83 2.82
CA ARG A 398 7.32 -5.35 2.75
C ARG A 398 6.34 -4.73 1.76
N PHE A 399 6.12 -5.35 0.60
CA PHE A 399 5.10 -4.86 -0.33
C PHE A 399 3.70 -4.93 0.26
N LYS A 400 3.39 -6.00 1.00
CA LYS A 400 2.11 -6.10 1.70
C LYS A 400 1.97 -5.06 2.80
N ILE A 401 3.04 -4.68 3.48
CA ILE A 401 3.02 -3.54 4.42
C ILE A 401 2.67 -2.24 3.66
N ALA A 402 3.32 -1.98 2.53
CA ALA A 402 3.03 -0.79 1.71
C ALA A 402 1.57 -0.75 1.23
N LEU A 403 1.03 -1.89 0.79
CA LEU A 403 -0.37 -2.00 0.34
C LEU A 403 -1.37 -1.86 1.49
N ASP A 404 -1.03 -2.32 2.71
CA ASP A 404 -1.89 -2.12 3.88
C ASP A 404 -1.90 -0.66 4.33
N LEU A 405 -0.78 0.05 4.18
CA LEU A 405 -0.64 1.47 4.53
C LEU A 405 -1.41 2.39 3.58
N ALA A 406 -1.26 2.16 2.27
CA ALA A 406 -1.82 3.03 1.24
C ALA A 406 -2.41 2.20 0.07
N PRO A 407 -3.53 1.50 0.29
CA PRO A 407 -4.14 0.58 -0.69
C PRO A 407 -4.66 1.28 -1.95
N HIS A 408 -4.84 2.59 -1.91
CA HIS A 408 -5.34 3.41 -3.03
C HIS A 408 -4.29 4.40 -3.55
N ASP A 409 -3.02 4.23 -3.17
CA ASP A 409 -1.93 5.06 -3.68
C ASP A 409 -1.69 4.80 -5.18
N SER A 410 -1.31 5.84 -5.92
CA SER A 410 -1.04 5.73 -7.36
C SER A 410 0.09 4.75 -7.70
N LEU A 411 1.00 4.45 -6.76
CA LEU A 411 2.05 3.43 -6.93
C LEU A 411 1.69 2.07 -6.32
N ALA A 412 0.47 1.85 -5.83
CA ALA A 412 0.07 0.56 -5.24
C ALA A 412 0.27 -0.61 -6.22
N PHE A 413 -0.07 -0.41 -7.50
CA PHE A 413 0.14 -1.41 -8.56
C PHE A 413 1.62 -1.83 -8.66
N ASN A 414 2.57 -0.92 -8.42
CA ASN A 414 4.00 -1.21 -8.49
C ASN A 414 4.42 -2.22 -7.39
N SER A 415 3.85 -2.12 -6.18
CA SER A 415 4.03 -3.12 -5.12
C SER A 415 3.43 -4.48 -5.52
N MET A 416 2.32 -4.49 -6.25
CA MET A 416 1.73 -5.74 -6.77
C MET A 416 2.61 -6.41 -7.82
N VAL A 417 3.22 -5.62 -8.71
CA VAL A 417 4.22 -6.12 -9.67
C VAL A 417 5.41 -6.73 -8.93
N GLY A 418 5.90 -6.06 -7.88
CA GLY A 418 6.99 -6.55 -7.03
C GLY A 418 6.67 -7.88 -6.33
N ILE A 419 5.46 -8.03 -5.77
CA ILE A 419 4.98 -9.31 -5.24
C ILE A 419 4.99 -10.37 -6.35
N GLY A 420 4.50 -10.04 -7.55
CA GLY A 420 4.53 -10.93 -8.70
C GLY A 420 5.95 -11.39 -9.05
N CYS A 421 6.92 -10.48 -9.07
CA CYS A 421 8.33 -10.79 -9.33
C CYS A 421 8.92 -11.72 -8.25
N ALA A 422 8.62 -11.49 -6.97
CA ALA A 422 9.06 -12.35 -5.88
C ALA A 422 8.47 -13.78 -5.99
N HIS A 423 7.19 -13.89 -6.38
CA HIS A 423 6.58 -15.19 -6.66
C HIS A 423 7.23 -15.89 -7.85
N PHE A 424 7.55 -15.15 -8.92
CA PHE A 424 8.25 -15.70 -10.09
C PHE A 424 9.62 -16.26 -9.69
N GLU A 425 10.39 -15.48 -8.91
CA GLU A 425 11.70 -15.90 -8.43
C GLU A 425 11.61 -17.24 -7.69
N SER A 426 10.63 -17.36 -6.80
CA SER A 426 10.33 -18.57 -6.01
C SER A 426 9.70 -19.73 -6.81
N GLY A 427 9.57 -19.62 -8.14
CA GLY A 427 8.96 -20.65 -9.00
C GLY A 427 7.44 -20.77 -8.89
N ARG A 428 6.77 -19.82 -8.23
CA ARG A 428 5.31 -19.79 -8.05
C ARG A 428 4.65 -19.01 -9.18
N TYR A 429 4.81 -19.49 -10.42
CA TYR A 429 4.46 -18.73 -11.63
C TYR A 429 2.98 -18.35 -11.73
N SER A 430 2.04 -19.22 -11.32
CA SER A 430 0.61 -18.89 -11.33
C SER A 430 0.27 -17.72 -10.41
N GLU A 431 0.90 -17.65 -9.24
CA GLU A 431 0.74 -16.51 -8.32
C GLU A 431 1.39 -15.25 -8.89
N ALA A 432 2.55 -15.39 -9.55
CA ALA A 432 3.23 -14.28 -10.21
C ALA A 432 2.33 -13.60 -11.24
N ALA A 433 1.75 -14.40 -12.16
CA ALA A 433 0.82 -13.92 -13.17
C ALA A 433 -0.44 -13.29 -12.54
N HIS A 434 -1.00 -13.90 -11.49
CA HIS A 434 -2.18 -13.39 -10.80
C HIS A 434 -1.96 -11.98 -10.22
N TRP A 435 -0.84 -11.75 -9.53
CA TRP A 435 -0.53 -10.44 -8.95
C TRP A 435 -0.25 -9.37 -10.01
N GLN A 436 0.41 -9.73 -11.11
CA GLN A 436 0.70 -8.80 -12.20
C GLN A 436 -0.55 -8.48 -13.03
N GLN A 437 -1.48 -9.42 -13.20
CA GLN A 437 -2.78 -9.15 -13.78
C GLN A 437 -3.59 -8.15 -12.94
N ARG A 438 -3.54 -8.27 -11.61
CA ARG A 438 -4.17 -7.29 -10.71
C ARG A 438 -3.53 -5.91 -10.84
N ALA A 439 -2.21 -5.84 -10.95
CA ALA A 439 -1.51 -4.58 -11.17
C ALA A 439 -1.93 -3.90 -12.47
N LEU A 440 -2.02 -4.65 -13.59
CA LEU A 440 -2.51 -4.14 -14.87
C LEU A 440 -3.98 -3.72 -14.84
N ALA A 441 -4.82 -4.39 -14.05
CA ALA A 441 -6.21 -3.98 -13.89
C ALA A 441 -6.34 -2.62 -13.18
N GLU A 442 -5.44 -2.31 -12.25
CA GLU A 442 -5.38 -1.00 -11.59
C GLU A 442 -4.70 0.07 -12.44
N HIS A 443 -3.69 -0.30 -13.23
CA HIS A 443 -2.96 0.62 -14.09
C HIS A 443 -2.74 0.06 -15.51
N PRO A 444 -3.76 0.13 -16.39
CA PRO A 444 -3.73 -0.51 -17.71
C PRO A 444 -2.65 0.01 -18.65
N SER A 445 -2.16 1.24 -18.46
CA SER A 445 -1.10 1.82 -19.29
C SER A 445 0.31 1.35 -18.94
N ALA A 446 0.50 0.59 -17.85
CA ALA A 446 1.80 0.00 -17.49
C ALA A 446 2.08 -1.30 -18.26
N THR A 447 2.09 -1.24 -19.58
CA THR A 447 2.32 -2.39 -20.46
C THR A 447 3.70 -3.03 -20.31
N TRP A 448 4.67 -2.31 -19.72
CA TRP A 448 5.97 -2.89 -19.32
C TRP A 448 5.84 -4.09 -18.37
N ILE A 449 4.72 -4.23 -17.65
CA ILE A 449 4.44 -5.38 -16.77
C ILE A 449 4.45 -6.71 -17.56
N HIS A 450 4.09 -6.67 -18.85
CA HIS A 450 4.12 -7.84 -19.72
C HIS A 450 5.53 -8.44 -19.87
N ARG A 451 6.61 -7.68 -19.63
CA ARG A 451 8.01 -8.17 -19.65
C ARG A 451 8.25 -9.27 -18.61
N THR A 452 7.56 -9.23 -17.48
CA THR A 452 7.67 -10.24 -16.40
C THR A 452 6.45 -11.15 -16.31
N MET A 453 5.28 -10.69 -16.81
CA MET A 453 4.05 -11.49 -16.78
C MET A 453 4.00 -12.53 -17.89
N CYS A 454 4.47 -12.19 -19.11
CA CYS A 454 4.53 -13.13 -20.22
C CYS A 454 5.40 -14.35 -19.88
N PRO A 455 6.63 -14.20 -19.33
CA PRO A 455 7.41 -15.34 -18.85
C PRO A 455 6.69 -16.25 -17.86
N ALA A 456 5.88 -15.69 -16.96
CA ALA A 456 5.12 -16.49 -16.02
C ALA A 456 4.11 -17.40 -16.74
N TYR A 457 3.40 -16.89 -17.76
CA TYR A 457 2.48 -17.71 -18.57
C TYR A 457 3.20 -18.79 -19.37
N VAL A 458 4.36 -18.47 -19.96
CA VAL A 458 5.19 -19.46 -20.66
C VAL A 458 5.58 -20.60 -19.73
N LEU A 459 6.04 -20.30 -18.52
CA LEU A 459 6.49 -21.30 -17.54
C LEU A 459 5.34 -22.08 -16.89
N ILE A 460 4.11 -21.57 -16.94
CA ILE A 460 2.89 -22.32 -16.59
C ILE A 460 2.49 -23.27 -17.73
N GLY A 461 2.90 -22.99 -18.97
CA GLY A 461 2.44 -23.68 -20.18
C GLY A 461 1.12 -23.14 -20.75
N ASP A 462 0.72 -21.91 -20.39
CA ASP A 462 -0.47 -21.26 -20.93
C ASP A 462 -0.11 -20.46 -22.20
N GLU A 463 -0.05 -21.15 -23.33
CA GLU A 463 0.31 -20.55 -24.62
C GLU A 463 -0.64 -19.43 -25.06
N SER A 464 -1.92 -19.49 -24.66
CA SER A 464 -2.93 -18.50 -25.03
C SER A 464 -2.71 -17.18 -24.33
N GLU A 465 -2.50 -17.21 -23.01
CA GLU A 465 -2.20 -16.01 -22.23
C GLU A 465 -0.78 -15.48 -22.54
N ALA A 466 0.21 -16.36 -22.73
CA ALA A 466 1.55 -15.95 -23.13
C ALA A 466 1.54 -15.15 -24.45
N ARG A 467 0.80 -15.65 -25.45
CA ARG A 467 0.67 -14.98 -26.75
C ARG A 467 -0.05 -13.63 -26.63
N ARG A 468 -1.15 -13.57 -25.88
CA ARG A 468 -1.84 -12.29 -25.61
C ARG A 468 -0.92 -11.28 -24.92
N SER A 469 -0.17 -11.74 -23.93
CA SER A 469 0.75 -10.90 -23.17
C SER A 469 1.89 -10.35 -24.03
N VAL A 470 2.50 -11.15 -24.91
CA VAL A 470 3.58 -10.65 -25.78
C VAL A 470 3.04 -9.74 -26.89
N THR A 471 1.84 -9.99 -27.40
CA THR A 471 1.20 -9.08 -28.36
C THR A 471 0.96 -7.71 -27.75
N ALA A 472 0.37 -7.65 -26.55
CA ALA A 472 0.16 -6.38 -25.84
C ALA A 472 1.48 -5.64 -25.56
N LEU A 473 2.55 -6.36 -25.24
CA LEU A 473 3.88 -5.77 -25.08
C LEU A 473 4.38 -5.13 -26.39
N ARG A 474 4.17 -5.79 -27.54
CA ARG A 474 4.64 -5.32 -28.85
C ARG A 474 3.82 -4.18 -29.42
N GLU A 475 2.57 -4.02 -29.01
CA GLU A 475 1.74 -2.87 -29.40
C GLU A 475 2.36 -1.55 -28.90
N ASP A 476 2.85 -1.55 -27.66
CA ASP A 476 3.47 -0.36 -27.06
C ASP A 476 4.98 -0.28 -27.26
N TYR A 477 5.65 -1.42 -27.47
CA TYR A 477 7.10 -1.48 -27.70
C TYR A 477 7.42 -2.33 -28.96
N PRO A 478 7.12 -1.83 -30.17
CA PRO A 478 7.24 -2.60 -31.41
C PRO A 478 8.69 -3.02 -31.74
N GLU A 479 9.66 -2.18 -31.38
CA GLU A 479 11.09 -2.39 -31.65
C GLU A 479 11.83 -3.04 -30.47
N LEU A 480 11.12 -3.50 -29.42
CA LEU A 480 11.75 -4.04 -28.22
C LEU A 480 12.48 -5.36 -28.52
N THR A 481 13.77 -5.40 -28.19
CA THR A 481 14.60 -6.61 -28.24
C THR A 481 14.83 -7.22 -26.85
N ILE A 482 15.34 -8.44 -26.79
CA ILE A 482 15.79 -9.06 -25.54
C ILE A 482 17.00 -8.31 -25.00
N SER A 483 17.91 -7.86 -25.85
CA SER A 483 19.02 -6.98 -25.46
C SER A 483 18.52 -5.69 -24.80
N ASP A 484 17.43 -5.09 -25.31
CA ASP A 484 16.82 -3.92 -24.66
C ASP A 484 16.28 -4.30 -23.28
N VAL A 485 15.49 -5.38 -23.19
CA VAL A 485 14.97 -5.86 -21.90
C VAL A 485 16.10 -6.15 -20.91
N GLN A 486 17.23 -6.70 -21.35
CA GLN A 486 18.43 -6.94 -20.54
C GLN A 486 19.04 -5.64 -19.99
N GLN A 487 19.12 -4.59 -20.80
CA GLN A 487 19.67 -3.30 -20.39
C GLN A 487 18.73 -2.54 -19.43
N GLY A 488 17.42 -2.74 -19.59
CA GLY A 488 16.38 -2.12 -18.77
C GLY A 488 16.01 -2.89 -17.50
N LEU A 489 16.33 -4.20 -17.42
CA LEU A 489 15.98 -5.01 -16.26
C LEU A 489 16.79 -4.54 -15.02
N PRO A 490 16.15 -4.40 -13.86
CA PRO A 490 16.86 -4.18 -12.60
C PRO A 490 17.86 -5.31 -12.28
N PRO A 491 18.79 -5.12 -11.33
CA PRO A 491 19.85 -6.08 -11.00
C PRO A 491 19.28 -7.28 -10.21
N LEU A 492 18.46 -8.09 -10.87
CA LEU A 492 17.88 -9.33 -10.37
C LEU A 492 18.90 -10.48 -10.45
N PRO A 493 18.70 -11.57 -9.68
CA PRO A 493 19.55 -12.75 -9.76
C PRO A 493 19.67 -13.28 -11.20
N GLN A 494 20.87 -13.70 -11.62
CA GLN A 494 21.09 -14.13 -13.02
C GLN A 494 20.12 -15.23 -13.46
N SER A 495 19.82 -16.20 -12.58
CA SER A 495 18.86 -17.28 -12.84
C SER A 495 17.41 -16.80 -13.01
N TYR A 496 17.06 -15.64 -12.46
CA TYR A 496 15.79 -14.97 -12.74
C TYR A 496 15.81 -14.43 -14.18
N CYS A 497 16.86 -13.67 -14.50
CA CYS A 497 17.03 -13.02 -15.80
C CYS A 497 17.02 -14.03 -16.94
N ASP A 498 17.78 -15.12 -16.82
CA ASP A 498 17.86 -16.19 -17.83
C ASP A 498 16.46 -16.77 -18.12
N ARG A 499 15.68 -17.09 -17.08
CA ARG A 499 14.31 -17.60 -17.23
C ARG A 499 13.38 -16.61 -17.93
N VAL A 500 13.53 -15.31 -17.68
CA VAL A 500 12.75 -14.26 -18.34
C VAL A 500 13.13 -14.16 -19.82
N PHE A 501 14.43 -14.11 -20.13
CA PHE A 501 14.90 -13.94 -21.51
C PHE A 501 14.60 -15.16 -22.37
N ASP A 502 14.83 -16.37 -21.86
CA ASP A 502 14.48 -17.61 -22.56
C ASP A 502 12.99 -17.67 -22.87
N ALA A 503 12.14 -17.30 -21.91
CA ALA A 503 10.70 -17.30 -22.10
C ALA A 503 10.26 -16.25 -23.14
N LEU A 504 10.77 -15.02 -23.08
CA LEU A 504 10.47 -13.96 -24.06
C LEU A 504 10.95 -14.34 -25.47
N HIS A 505 12.13 -14.95 -25.58
CA HIS A 505 12.64 -15.49 -26.85
C HIS A 505 11.72 -16.56 -27.42
N SER A 506 11.24 -17.48 -26.57
CA SER A 506 10.39 -18.58 -27.01
C SER A 506 9.03 -18.13 -27.59
N VAL A 507 8.55 -16.94 -27.19
CA VAL A 507 7.33 -16.32 -27.73
C VAL A 507 7.60 -15.31 -28.85
N GLY A 508 8.84 -15.28 -29.36
CA GLY A 508 9.21 -14.57 -30.58
C GLY A 508 9.62 -13.11 -30.39
N LEU A 509 10.05 -12.69 -29.19
CA LEU A 509 10.74 -11.41 -29.01
C LEU A 509 12.15 -11.51 -29.64
N PRO A 510 12.57 -10.57 -30.50
CA PRO A 510 13.87 -10.63 -31.18
C PRO A 510 15.02 -10.45 -30.20
N LEU A 511 16.19 -11.03 -30.52
CA LEU A 511 17.41 -10.90 -29.71
C LEU A 511 17.89 -9.46 -29.59
#